data_AF-A0A6L2LBV9-F1
#
_entry.id   AF-A0A6L2LBV9-F1
#
_cell.length_a   1.000
_cell.length_b   1.000
_cell.length_c   1.000
_cell.angle_alpha   90.00
_cell.angle_beta   90.00
_cell.angle_gamma   90.00
#
_symmetry.space_group_name_H-M   'P 1'
#
loop_
_entity.id
_entity.type
_entity.pdbx_description
1 polymer ?
#
loop_
_entity_poly.entity_id
_entity_poly.type
_entity_poly.pdbx_seq_one_letter_code
_entity_poly.pdbx_strand_id
1 'polypeptide(L)'
;MRTDELYKFSYGTLDTVRTTLYDIALGIRMKYLQKKKWSRLDKRKARVMIQDINKQLFQRRLMRNLEKFISGREYKEDLRLLEWTI
;
A
#
# COMPACT_ATOMS: atom_id res chain seq x y z
N MET A 1 7.01 -12.67 18.29
CA MET A 1 5.63 -13.06 17.92
C MET A 1 4.60 -11.97 18.28
N ARG A 2 4.90 -10.68 17.98
CA ARG A 2 3.99 -9.53 18.19
C ARG A 2 4.09 -8.50 17.05
N THR A 3 5.23 -8.47 16.37
CA THR A 3 5.47 -7.66 15.16
C THR A 3 4.66 -8.16 13.96
N ASP A 4 4.53 -9.47 13.75
CA ASP A 4 3.74 -10.06 12.65
C ASP A 4 2.25 -9.69 12.68
N GLU A 5 1.64 -9.58 13.87
CA GLU A 5 0.22 -9.26 14.02
C GLU A 5 -0.08 -7.78 13.73
N LEU A 6 0.75 -6.86 14.25
CA LEU A 6 0.70 -5.44 13.90
C LEU A 6 0.96 -5.22 12.40
N TYR A 7 1.80 -6.07 11.80
CA TYR A 7 2.09 -6.03 10.37
C TYR A 7 0.88 -6.37 9.51
N LYS A 8 0.22 -7.49 9.83
CA LYS A 8 -0.94 -8.01 9.10
C LYS A 8 -2.13 -7.05 9.21
N PHE A 9 -2.29 -6.41 10.38
CA PHE A 9 -3.30 -5.38 10.60
C PHE A 9 -3.04 -4.14 9.75
N SER A 10 -1.78 -3.68 9.68
CA SER A 10 -1.43 -2.47 8.92
C SER A 10 -1.53 -2.61 7.40
N TYR A 11 -1.20 -3.78 6.84
CA TYR A 11 -1.11 -3.95 5.38
C TYR A 11 -2.51 -3.93 4.74
N GLY A 12 -3.47 -4.65 5.33
CA GLY A 12 -4.86 -4.67 4.84
C GLY A 12 -5.55 -3.31 4.95
N THR A 13 -5.35 -2.60 6.07
CA THR A 13 -5.88 -1.25 6.25
C THR A 13 -5.25 -0.26 5.27
N LEU A 14 -3.92 -0.30 5.07
CA LEU A 14 -3.23 0.59 4.12
C LEU A 14 -3.63 0.33 2.67
N ASP A 15 -3.87 -0.92 2.28
CA ASP A 15 -4.33 -1.25 0.93
C ASP A 15 -5.77 -0.77 0.67
N THR A 16 -6.63 -0.88 1.68
CA THR A 16 -7.99 -0.34 1.63
C THR A 16 -7.96 1.19 1.49
N VAL A 17 -7.14 1.88 2.31
CA VAL A 17 -6.94 3.33 2.21
C VAL A 17 -6.37 3.71 0.84
N ARG A 18 -5.38 2.99 0.33
CA ARG A 18 -4.80 3.21 -1.01
C ARG A 18 -5.87 3.11 -2.10
N THR A 19 -6.72 2.09 -2.05
CA THR A 19 -7.80 1.88 -3.02
C THR A 19 -8.80 3.05 -2.99
N THR A 20 -9.21 3.50 -1.80
CA THR A 20 -10.10 4.65 -1.69
C THR A 20 -9.47 5.94 -2.25
N LEU A 21 -8.17 6.15 -2.05
CA LEU A 21 -7.47 7.30 -2.63
C LEU A 21 -7.36 7.20 -4.16
N TYR A 22 -7.22 6.01 -4.72
CA TYR A 22 -7.22 5.80 -6.17
C TYR A 22 -8.55 6.22 -6.79
N ASP A 23 -9.67 5.84 -6.18
CA ASP A 23 -11.00 6.24 -6.65
C ASP A 23 -11.20 7.77 -6.57
N ILE A 24 -10.66 8.41 -5.53
CA ILE A 24 -10.62 9.88 -5.40
C ILE A 24 -9.80 10.50 -6.54
N ALA A 25 -8.62 9.95 -6.82
CA ALA A 25 -7.73 10.44 -7.87
C ALA A 25 -8.32 10.26 -9.28
N LEU A 26 -9.01 9.15 -9.52
CA LEU A 26 -9.76 8.86 -10.75
C LEU A 26 -11.04 9.71 -10.84
N GLY A 27 -11.53 10.22 -9.70
CA GLY A 27 -12.76 10.99 -9.62
C GLY A 27 -14.01 10.12 -9.74
N ILE A 28 -13.91 8.84 -9.38
CA ILE A 28 -15.04 7.91 -9.33
C ILE A 28 -15.99 8.38 -8.24
N ARG A 29 -17.28 8.43 -8.57
CA ARG A 29 -18.33 8.86 -7.64
C ARG A 29 -18.71 7.69 -6.74
N MET A 30 -18.17 7.69 -5.51
CA MET A 30 -18.52 6.70 -4.50
C MET A 30 -19.94 6.93 -3.98
N LYS A 31 -20.67 5.84 -3.67
CA LYS A 31 -22.04 5.88 -3.13
C LYS A 31 -22.08 6.40 -1.67
N TYR A 32 -20.96 6.26 -0.95
CA TYR A 32 -20.83 6.54 0.48
C TYR A 32 -20.06 7.84 0.79
N LEU A 33 -19.19 8.30 -0.12
CA LEU A 33 -18.61 9.63 -0.02
C LEU A 33 -19.56 10.62 -0.66
N GLN A 34 -20.03 11.59 0.14
CA GLN A 34 -21.01 12.61 -0.25
C GLN A 34 -20.69 13.23 -1.62
N LYS A 35 -21.75 13.66 -2.33
CA LYS A 35 -21.87 14.31 -3.65
C LYS A 35 -20.90 15.50 -3.96
N LYS A 36 -19.71 15.55 -3.39
CA LYS A 36 -18.69 16.55 -3.62
C LYS A 36 -17.90 16.18 -4.87
N LYS A 37 -18.00 17.01 -5.90
CA LYS A 37 -17.13 16.92 -7.08
C LYS A 37 -15.69 17.13 -6.59
N TRP A 38 -14.84 16.11 -6.72
CA TRP A 38 -13.44 16.18 -6.31
C TRP A 38 -12.73 17.34 -6.99
N SER A 39 -12.18 18.26 -6.20
CA SER A 39 -11.43 19.38 -6.76
C SER A 39 -10.12 18.88 -7.36
N ARG A 40 -9.54 19.67 -8.27
CA ARG A 40 -8.23 19.36 -8.86
C ARG A 40 -7.13 19.24 -7.78
N LEU A 41 -7.27 19.99 -6.69
CA LEU A 41 -6.37 19.96 -5.54
C LEU A 41 -6.50 18.66 -4.74
N ASP A 42 -7.73 18.19 -4.49
CA ASP A 42 -7.97 16.94 -3.76
C ASP A 42 -7.40 15.74 -4.52
N LYS A 43 -7.60 15.71 -5.85
CA LYS A 43 -7.01 14.68 -6.72
C LYS A 43 -5.49 14.70 -6.68
N ARG A 44 -4.87 15.88 -6.63
CA ARG A 44 -3.42 16.02 -6.54
C ARG A 44 -2.89 15.55 -5.19
N LYS A 45 -3.57 15.89 -4.09
CA LYS A 45 -3.24 15.41 -2.74
C LYS A 45 -3.37 13.89 -2.65
N ALA A 46 -4.44 13.31 -3.20
CA ALA A 46 -4.63 11.86 -3.22
C ALA A 46 -3.49 11.14 -3.94
N ARG A 47 -3.01 11.67 -5.08
CA ARG A 47 -1.84 11.11 -5.79
C ARG A 47 -0.57 11.12 -4.95
N VAL A 48 -0.30 12.20 -4.21
CA VAL A 48 0.87 12.29 -3.32
C VAL A 48 0.75 11.26 -2.19
N MET A 49 -0.42 11.15 -1.55
CA MET A 49 -0.66 10.17 -0.49
C MET A 49 -0.52 8.72 -0.99
N ILE A 50 -0.98 8.42 -2.21
CA ILE A 50 -0.78 7.10 -2.83
C ILE A 50 0.71 6.79 -3.00
N GLN A 51 1.52 7.76 -3.44
CA GLN A 51 2.96 7.58 -3.57
C GLN A 51 3.62 7.28 -2.22
N ASP A 52 3.26 8.03 -1.17
CA ASP A 52 3.79 7.82 0.18
C ASP A 52 3.39 6.45 0.74
N ILE A 53 2.14 6.03 0.56
CA ILE A 53 1.67 4.70 0.98
C ILE A 53 2.42 3.60 0.22
N ASN A 54 2.60 3.74 -1.09
CA ASN A 54 3.36 2.76 -1.89
C ASN A 54 4.82 2.66 -1.41
N LYS A 55 5.45 3.80 -1.08
CA LYS A 55 6.81 3.83 -0.53
C LYS A 55 6.89 3.10 0.81
N GLN A 56 5.93 3.35 1.72
CA GLN A 56 5.87 2.65 3.00
C GLN A 56 5.63 1.15 2.84
N LEU A 57 4.72 0.74 1.94
CA LEU A 57 4.47 -0.67 1.65
C LEU A 57 5.71 -1.37 1.06
N PHE A 58 6.45 -0.68 0.18
CA PHE A 58 7.69 -1.19 -0.38
C PHE A 58 8.78 -1.39 0.69
N GLN A 59 9.02 -0.39 1.54
CA GLN A 59 9.99 -0.50 2.63
C GLN A 59 9.64 -1.63 3.59
N ARG A 60 8.35 -1.78 3.91
CA ARG A 60 7.83 -2.89 4.69
C ARG A 60 8.10 -4.23 3.99
N ARG A 61 7.76 -4.38 2.72
CA ARG A 61 8.03 -5.63 1.98
C ARG A 61 9.53 -5.97 1.97
N LEU A 62 10.38 -4.96 1.81
CA LEU A 62 11.84 -5.12 1.84
C LEU A 62 12.36 -5.57 3.20
N MET A 63 11.92 -4.96 4.31
CA MET A 63 12.28 -5.40 5.66
C MET A 63 11.87 -6.84 5.92
N ARG A 64 10.67 -7.26 5.50
CA ARG A 64 10.20 -8.64 5.65
C ARG A 64 11.08 -9.63 4.89
N ASN A 65 11.45 -9.29 3.65
CA ASN A 65 12.32 -10.15 2.86
C ASN A 65 13.72 -10.25 3.47
N LEU A 66 14.24 -9.14 4.01
CA LEU A 66 15.51 -9.13 4.73
C LEU A 66 15.47 -9.96 6.03
N GLU A 67 14.41 -9.84 6.83
CA GLU A 67 14.21 -10.69 8.01
C GLU A 67 14.12 -12.17 7.64
N LYS A 68 13.42 -12.52 6.56
CA LYS A 68 13.35 -13.91 6.05
C LYS A 68 14.71 -14.41 5.56
N PHE A 69 15.51 -13.54 4.92
CA PHE A 69 16.87 -13.85 4.46
C PHE A 69 17.78 -14.19 5.64
N ILE A 70 17.79 -13.33 6.67
CA ILE A 70 18.61 -13.52 7.88
C ILE A 70 18.12 -14.74 8.68
N SER A 71 16.81 -15.01 8.68
CA SER A 71 16.21 -16.13 9.41
C SER A 71 16.28 -17.49 8.68
N GLY A 72 16.86 -17.56 7.47
CA GLY A 72 17.18 -18.81 6.77
C GLY A 72 16.00 -19.61 6.20
N ARG A 73 14.81 -19.03 6.02
CA ARG A 73 13.63 -19.74 5.45
C ARG A 73 13.52 -19.55 3.93
N GLU A 74 13.12 -20.62 3.22
CA GLU A 74 13.12 -20.74 1.76
C GLU A 74 12.47 -19.55 1.02
N TYR A 75 13.18 -19.10 -0.02
CA TYR A 75 13.15 -17.74 -0.57
C TYR A 75 12.45 -17.65 -1.94
N LYS A 76 11.59 -18.62 -2.28
CA LYS A 76 11.21 -18.86 -3.69
C LYS A 76 10.08 -17.95 -4.22
N GLU A 77 9.11 -17.56 -3.38
CA GLU A 77 7.93 -16.82 -3.84
C GLU A 77 8.03 -15.29 -3.71
N ASP A 78 8.74 -14.77 -2.69
CA ASP A 78 8.83 -13.32 -2.47
C ASP A 78 9.82 -12.61 -3.43
N LEU A 79 10.80 -13.32 -3.99
CA LEU A 79 11.72 -12.80 -5.02
C LEU A 79 10.99 -12.45 -6.32
N ARG A 80 10.03 -13.30 -6.74
CA ARG A 80 9.22 -13.07 -7.94
C ARG A 80 8.41 -11.78 -7.88
N LEU A 81 7.99 -11.38 -6.68
CA LEU A 81 7.26 -10.13 -6.45
C LEU A 81 8.17 -8.90 -6.41
N LEU A 82 9.47 -9.05 -6.21
CA LEU A 82 10.48 -8.00 -6.29
C LEU A 82 10.88 -7.73 -7.76
N GLU A 83 11.05 -8.79 -8.55
CA GLU A 83 11.38 -8.68 -9.99
C GLU A 83 10.30 -7.96 -10.80
N TRP A 84 9.02 -8.07 -10.44
CA TRP A 84 7.91 -7.40 -11.15
C TRP A 84 7.85 -5.88 -10.96
N THR A 85 8.75 -5.29 -10.18
CA THR A 85 8.74 -3.85 -9.85
C THR A 85 9.95 -3.09 -10.39
N ILE A 86 10.91 -3.77 -11.05
CA ILE A 86 12.05 -3.17 -11.76
C ILE A 86 11.71 -3.05 -13.24
#